data_AF-A0A383EZF0-F1
#
_entry.id   AF-A0A383EZF0-F1
#
_cell.length_a   1.000
_cell.length_b   1.000
_cell.length_c   1.000
_cell.angle_alpha   90.00
_cell.angle_beta   90.00
_cell.angle_gamma   90.00
#
_symmetry.space_group_name_H-M   'P 1'
#
loop_
_entity.id
_entity.type
_entity.pdbx_description
1 polymer ?
#
loop_
_entity_poly.entity_id
_entity_poly.type
_entity_poly.pdbx_seq_one_letter_code
_entity_poly.pdbx_strand_id
1 'polypeptide(L)'
;MATEFNERMQDLRIFVLALPVILLGTSFGGCLGGTFSSDDENPVLISAPVWSQGYYWEYGVKTADIEISTTMIVATDDDDTDYYIGSASLMDARRHAVLNHNPAMGRVQISDLSIYENGIAQLLFDFPLEKNKYWSFNLYGRDGFAATVVDIEPD
;
A
#
# COMPACT_ATOMS: atom_id res chain seq x y z
N MET A 1 -34.35 -8.64 31.17
CA MET A 1 -33.39 -9.74 30.96
C MET A 1 -32.72 -9.52 29.61
N ALA A 2 -31.65 -8.73 29.63
CA ALA A 2 -30.68 -8.53 28.56
C ALA A 2 -29.50 -7.83 29.25
N THR A 3 -28.81 -8.60 30.08
CA THR A 3 -27.59 -8.22 30.78
C THR A 3 -26.52 -9.17 30.27
N GLU A 4 -25.31 -8.63 30.09
CA GLU A 4 -24.07 -9.33 29.71
C GLU A 4 -23.94 -9.67 28.22
N PHE A 5 -23.14 -8.91 27.50
CA PHE A 5 -21.75 -9.33 27.31
C PHE A 5 -20.92 -8.20 26.71
N ASN A 6 -19.67 -8.16 27.13
CA ASN A 6 -18.57 -7.42 26.54
C ASN A 6 -18.38 -5.97 26.96
N GLU A 7 -18.16 -5.80 28.27
CA GLU A 7 -16.94 -5.11 28.68
C GLU A 7 -15.73 -5.69 27.91
N ARG A 8 -14.99 -4.85 27.19
CA ARG A 8 -13.51 -4.89 27.12
C ARG A 8 -12.97 -3.77 26.23
N MET A 9 -12.01 -3.05 26.81
CA MET A 9 -11.01 -2.18 26.18
C MET A 9 -11.46 -0.79 25.72
N GLN A 10 -11.85 0.04 26.70
CA GLN A 10 -11.53 1.47 26.65
C GLN A 10 -10.30 1.72 27.50
N ASP A 11 -9.11 1.54 26.93
CA ASP A 11 -7.88 2.12 27.47
C ASP A 11 -7.34 3.10 26.42
N LEU A 12 -7.87 4.32 26.50
CA LEU A 12 -7.39 5.48 25.76
C LEU A 12 -6.05 5.91 26.38
N ARG A 13 -4.93 5.47 25.79
CA ARG A 13 -3.59 5.94 26.20
C ARG A 13 -3.13 7.07 25.28
N ILE A 14 -3.41 8.29 25.70
CA ILE A 14 -2.81 9.50 25.14
C ILE A 14 -1.36 9.57 25.64
N PHE A 15 -0.39 9.42 24.74
CA PHE A 15 1.00 9.78 25.03
C PHE A 15 1.23 11.23 24.61
N VAL A 16 1.21 12.14 25.58
CA VAL A 16 1.70 13.52 25.40
C VAL A 16 3.21 13.52 25.68
N LEU A 17 4.03 13.55 24.63
CA LEU A 17 5.44 13.90 24.77
C LEU A 17 5.55 15.43 24.75
N ALA A 18 5.59 16.02 25.94
CA ALA A 18 5.95 17.41 26.12
C ALA A 18 7.46 17.57 25.86
N LEU A 19 7.81 18.38 24.86
CA LEU A 19 9.18 18.71 24.50
C LEU A 19 9.67 19.88 25.39
N PRO A 20 10.63 19.70 26.30
CA PRO A 20 11.33 20.84 26.88
C PRO A 20 12.33 21.37 25.84
N VAL A 21 11.99 22.52 25.25
CA VAL A 21 12.92 23.35 24.49
C VAL A 21 14.06 23.76 25.43
N ILE A 22 15.25 23.16 25.25
CA ILE A 22 16.49 23.67 25.83
C ILE A 22 17.33 24.19 24.68
N LEU A 23 17.28 25.51 24.51
CA LEU A 23 18.11 26.28 23.61
C LEU A 23 19.39 26.66 24.38
N LEU A 24 20.49 25.96 24.12
CA LEU A 24 21.82 26.37 24.56
C LEU A 24 22.72 26.40 23.33
N GLY A 25 22.86 27.61 22.78
CA GLY A 25 23.84 27.90 21.76
C GLY A 25 25.24 27.99 22.35
N THR A 26 26.21 27.45 21.63
CA THR A 26 27.56 28.00 21.54
C THR A 26 28.03 27.87 20.10
N SER A 27 28.20 29.02 19.47
CA SER A 27 28.88 29.19 18.19
C SER A 27 30.39 29.07 18.40
N PHE A 28 31.04 28.12 17.73
CA PHE A 28 32.47 28.17 17.42
C PHE A 28 32.69 27.65 16.01
N GLY A 29 33.35 28.46 15.18
CA GLY A 29 33.56 28.20 13.77
C GLY A 29 34.59 27.12 13.47
N GLY A 30 34.56 26.64 12.23
CA GLY A 30 35.57 25.74 11.67
C GLY A 30 35.35 25.50 10.17
N CYS A 31 36.30 25.98 9.38
CA CYS A 31 36.72 25.51 8.05
C CYS A 31 35.68 25.32 6.92
N LEU A 32 35.68 26.28 5.98
CA LEU A 32 35.44 26.01 4.56
C LEU A 32 36.53 25.05 4.07
N GLY A 33 36.16 23.82 3.72
CA GLY A 33 37.10 22.85 3.17
C GLY A 33 36.70 21.41 3.43
N GLY A 34 35.61 20.98 2.81
CA GLY A 34 35.23 19.59 2.76
C GLY A 34 34.22 19.46 1.63
N THR A 35 34.64 18.81 0.55
CA THR A 35 33.84 18.29 -0.56
C THR A 35 32.37 18.22 -0.19
N PHE A 36 31.52 18.99 -0.89
CA PHE A 36 30.13 18.58 -1.03
C PHE A 36 30.19 17.23 -1.73
N SER A 37 30.31 16.17 -0.95
CA SER A 37 29.81 14.88 -1.36
C SER A 37 28.33 15.15 -1.51
N SER A 38 27.92 15.43 -2.75
CA SER A 38 26.62 14.98 -3.19
C SER A 38 26.58 13.53 -2.72
N ASP A 39 25.80 13.24 -1.68
CA ASP A 39 25.31 11.89 -1.48
C ASP A 39 24.51 11.59 -2.75
N ASP A 40 25.21 11.13 -3.79
CA ASP A 40 24.71 10.18 -4.77
C ASP A 40 24.44 8.87 -4.01
N GLU A 41 23.63 8.93 -2.95
CA GLU A 41 22.90 7.76 -2.53
C GLU A 41 21.95 7.48 -3.67
N ASN A 42 22.25 6.44 -4.44
CA ASN A 42 21.30 5.92 -5.43
C ASN A 42 19.94 5.81 -4.74
N PRO A 43 18.88 6.42 -5.29
CA PRO A 43 17.57 6.37 -4.67
C PRO A 43 17.22 4.90 -4.43
N VAL A 44 16.74 4.58 -3.23
CA VAL A 44 16.27 3.21 -2.95
C VAL A 44 15.04 2.97 -3.82
N LEU A 45 15.12 1.98 -4.72
CA LEU A 45 14.07 1.63 -5.67
C LEU A 45 13.48 0.27 -5.31
N ILE A 46 12.16 0.19 -5.22
CA ILE A 46 11.44 -1.09 -5.17
C ILE A 46 10.91 -1.38 -6.57
N SER A 47 11.42 -2.42 -7.21
CA SER A 47 10.94 -2.86 -8.53
C SER A 47 9.62 -3.60 -8.41
N ALA A 48 8.86 -3.68 -9.52
CA ALA A 48 7.66 -4.51 -9.58
C ALA A 48 8.02 -5.96 -9.27
N PRO A 49 7.29 -6.64 -8.35
CA PRO A 49 7.50 -8.05 -8.11
C PRO A 49 7.07 -8.87 -9.34
N VAL A 50 7.78 -9.97 -9.56
CA VAL A 50 7.34 -11.04 -10.47
C VAL A 50 6.68 -12.10 -9.61
N TRP A 51 5.45 -12.46 -9.95
CA TRP A 51 4.68 -13.45 -9.21
C TRP A 51 4.70 -14.81 -9.88
N SER A 52 4.60 -15.86 -9.06
CA SER A 52 4.38 -17.23 -9.50
C SER A 52 3.16 -17.82 -8.81
N GLN A 53 2.57 -18.84 -9.42
CA GLN A 53 1.42 -19.54 -8.85
C GLN A 53 1.65 -19.92 -7.37
N GLY A 54 0.66 -19.62 -6.52
CA GLY A 54 0.69 -19.90 -5.09
C GLY A 54 1.28 -18.79 -4.22
N TYR A 55 1.88 -17.74 -4.81
CA TYR A 55 2.28 -16.55 -4.05
C TYR A 55 1.03 -15.84 -3.51
N TYR A 56 1.15 -15.23 -2.33
CA TYR A 56 0.02 -14.59 -1.66
C TYR A 56 0.43 -13.29 -0.97
N TRP A 57 -0.55 -12.41 -0.79
CA TRP A 57 -0.40 -11.15 -0.07
C TRP A 57 -1.74 -10.75 0.57
N GLU A 58 -1.70 -9.79 1.48
CA GLU A 58 -2.93 -9.20 2.03
C GLU A 58 -3.28 -7.92 1.27
N TYR A 59 -4.54 -7.81 0.89
CA TYR A 59 -5.11 -6.60 0.32
C TYR A 59 -6.12 -6.02 1.30
N GLY A 60 -5.93 -4.77 1.69
CA GLY A 60 -6.80 -4.06 2.61
C GLY A 60 -7.15 -2.67 2.08
N VAL A 61 -8.43 -2.33 2.08
CA VAL A 61 -8.91 -0.97 1.80
C VAL A 61 -9.84 -0.51 2.90
N LYS A 62 -9.56 0.67 3.43
CA LYS A 62 -10.40 1.33 4.44
C LYS A 62 -10.69 2.76 4.02
N THR A 63 -11.96 3.04 3.78
CA THR A 63 -12.51 4.38 3.52
C THR A 63 -13.72 4.60 4.43
N ALA A 64 -14.37 5.77 4.36
CA ALA A 64 -15.54 6.05 5.20
C ALA A 64 -16.69 5.02 5.03
N ASP A 65 -16.83 4.45 3.82
CA ASP A 65 -17.95 3.59 3.44
C ASP A 65 -17.53 2.13 3.18
N ILE A 66 -16.23 1.85 3.13
CA ILE A 66 -15.67 0.56 2.68
C ILE A 66 -14.59 0.12 3.66
N GLU A 67 -14.72 -1.07 4.23
CA GLU A 67 -13.67 -1.73 4.99
C GLU A 67 -13.58 -3.18 4.51
N ILE A 68 -12.53 -3.46 3.73
CA ILE A 68 -12.27 -4.77 3.13
C ILE A 68 -10.85 -5.16 3.51
N SER A 69 -10.68 -6.42 3.91
CA SER A 69 -9.38 -7.07 4.03
C SER A 69 -9.51 -8.51 3.55
N THR A 70 -8.66 -8.92 2.62
CA THR A 70 -8.67 -10.28 2.08
C THR A 70 -7.26 -10.72 1.70
N THR A 71 -6.97 -12.00 1.91
CA THR A 71 -5.73 -12.61 1.43
C THR A 71 -5.89 -12.97 -0.05
N MET A 72 -5.09 -12.33 -0.89
CA MET A 72 -4.99 -12.53 -2.32
C MET A 72 -4.01 -13.65 -2.62
N ILE A 73 -4.29 -14.46 -3.63
CA ILE A 73 -3.41 -15.55 -4.05
C ILE A 73 -3.33 -15.61 -5.58
N VAL A 74 -2.13 -15.83 -6.11
CA VAL A 74 -1.91 -16.09 -7.54
C VAL A 74 -2.43 -17.49 -7.84
N ALA A 75 -3.59 -17.57 -8.49
CA ALA A 75 -4.23 -18.82 -8.85
C ALA A 75 -3.60 -19.40 -10.13
N THR A 76 -3.26 -18.54 -11.08
CA THR A 76 -2.69 -18.91 -12.39
C THR A 76 -1.77 -17.82 -12.90
N ASP A 77 -0.66 -18.22 -13.50
CA ASP A 77 0.42 -17.41 -14.07
C ASP A 77 0.88 -17.93 -15.44
N ASP A 78 0.03 -18.70 -16.15
CA ASP A 78 0.36 -19.34 -17.43
C ASP A 78 0.04 -18.48 -18.67
N ASP A 79 -0.40 -17.24 -18.46
CA ASP A 79 -0.69 -16.24 -19.49
C ASP A 79 0.48 -15.25 -19.60
N ASP A 80 0.76 -14.79 -20.82
CA ASP A 80 1.85 -13.84 -21.10
C ASP A 80 1.49 -12.39 -20.71
N THR A 81 0.21 -12.11 -20.43
CA THR A 81 -0.31 -10.75 -20.26
C THR A 81 -0.85 -10.44 -18.88
N ASP A 82 -1.51 -11.40 -18.23
CA ASP A 82 -2.23 -11.18 -16.98
C ASP A 82 -1.94 -12.30 -15.95
N TYR A 83 -1.75 -11.90 -14.69
CA TYR A 83 -1.90 -12.79 -13.55
C TYR A 83 -3.37 -12.98 -13.20
N TYR A 84 -3.74 -14.20 -12.79
CA TYR A 84 -5.09 -14.49 -12.30
C TYR A 84 -5.07 -14.65 -10.77
N ILE A 85 -5.71 -13.70 -10.10
CA ILE A 85 -5.70 -13.54 -8.65
C ILE A 85 -7.02 -14.00 -8.05
N GLY A 86 -6.93 -14.97 -7.16
CA GLY A 86 -8.04 -15.46 -6.34
C GLY A 86 -8.02 -14.88 -4.92
N SER A 87 -8.88 -15.43 -4.07
CA SER A 87 -8.87 -15.18 -2.63
C SER A 87 -8.80 -16.51 -1.88
N ALA A 88 -8.13 -16.51 -0.73
CA ALA A 88 -8.15 -17.64 0.20
C ALA A 88 -9.52 -17.80 0.91
N SER A 89 -10.39 -16.79 0.82
CA SER A 89 -11.72 -16.76 1.45
C SER A 89 -12.81 -17.09 0.44
N LEU A 90 -13.54 -18.19 0.67
CA LEU A 90 -14.70 -18.56 -0.14
C LEU A 90 -15.78 -17.46 -0.14
N MET A 91 -15.94 -16.74 0.97
CA MET A 91 -16.92 -15.66 1.07
C MET A 91 -16.52 -14.48 0.16
N ASP A 92 -15.24 -14.10 0.16
CA ASP A 92 -14.75 -12.99 -0.66
C ASP A 92 -14.77 -13.35 -2.14
N ALA A 93 -14.40 -14.58 -2.49
CA ALA A 93 -14.54 -15.09 -3.86
C ALA A 93 -15.99 -15.05 -4.35
N ARG A 94 -16.96 -15.44 -3.51
CA ARG A 94 -18.39 -15.35 -3.85
C ARG A 94 -18.86 -13.91 -4.01
N ARG A 95 -18.46 -13.01 -3.11
CA ARG A 95 -18.82 -11.58 -3.20
C ARG A 95 -18.24 -10.96 -4.47
N HIS A 96 -16.99 -11.27 -4.81
CA HIS A 96 -16.38 -10.81 -6.05
C HIS A 96 -17.14 -11.35 -7.27
N ALA A 97 -17.44 -12.65 -7.33
CA ALA A 97 -18.16 -13.26 -8.46
C ALA A 97 -19.57 -12.69 -8.70
N VAL A 98 -20.28 -12.30 -7.63
CA VAL A 98 -21.67 -11.80 -7.74
C VAL A 98 -21.74 -10.29 -7.88
N LEU A 99 -20.85 -9.55 -7.21
CA LEU A 99 -20.95 -8.09 -7.04
C LEU A 99 -19.75 -7.31 -7.58
N ASN A 100 -18.71 -7.99 -8.10
CA ASN A 100 -17.42 -7.39 -8.43
C ASN A 100 -16.82 -6.58 -7.26
N HIS A 101 -16.89 -7.16 -6.05
CA HIS A 101 -16.66 -6.43 -4.80
C HIS A 101 -15.22 -5.98 -4.56
N ASN A 102 -14.22 -6.68 -5.09
CA ASN A 102 -12.81 -6.33 -4.96
C ASN A 102 -12.19 -6.22 -6.37
N PRO A 103 -11.84 -5.01 -6.85
CA PRO A 103 -11.27 -4.83 -8.19
C PRO A 103 -9.85 -5.40 -8.34
N ALA A 104 -9.15 -5.70 -7.25
CA ALA A 104 -7.84 -6.35 -7.28
C ALA A 104 -7.93 -7.88 -7.45
N MET A 105 -9.13 -8.46 -7.35
CA MET A 105 -9.36 -9.88 -7.67
C MET A 105 -9.69 -10.05 -9.15
N GLY A 106 -9.35 -11.21 -9.71
CA GLY A 106 -9.51 -11.47 -11.14
C GLY A 106 -8.20 -11.28 -11.87
N ARG A 107 -8.15 -10.39 -12.86
CA ARG A 107 -6.94 -10.18 -13.68
C ARG A 107 -6.10 -9.04 -13.14
N VAL A 108 -4.78 -9.20 -13.19
CA VAL A 108 -3.79 -8.17 -12.90
C VAL A 108 -2.75 -8.18 -14.00
N GLN A 109 -2.54 -7.05 -14.66
CA GLN A 109 -1.66 -6.98 -15.81
C GLN A 109 -0.19 -7.19 -15.42
N ILE A 110 0.53 -8.04 -16.14
CA ILE A 110 1.92 -8.40 -15.81
C ILE A 110 2.88 -7.23 -16.00
N SER A 111 2.63 -6.36 -16.98
CA SER A 111 3.57 -5.28 -17.35
C SER A 111 3.80 -4.24 -16.26
N ASP A 112 2.77 -3.92 -15.48
CA ASP A 112 2.76 -2.81 -14.53
C ASP A 112 1.94 -3.09 -13.26
N LEU A 113 1.40 -4.31 -13.11
CA LEU A 113 0.52 -4.72 -12.01
C LEU A 113 -0.77 -3.90 -11.91
N SER A 114 -1.23 -3.34 -13.04
CA SER A 114 -2.54 -2.69 -13.10
C SER A 114 -3.68 -3.68 -12.86
N ILE A 115 -4.65 -3.26 -12.04
CA ILE A 115 -5.86 -4.05 -11.74
C ILE A 115 -7.00 -3.62 -12.66
N TYR A 116 -7.96 -4.50 -12.95
CA TYR A 116 -9.10 -4.15 -13.81
C TYR A 116 -10.34 -3.81 -12.99
N GLU A 117 -10.77 -2.54 -13.05
CA GLU A 117 -12.08 -2.13 -12.55
C GLU A 117 -13.04 -1.91 -13.73
N ASN A 118 -14.11 -2.71 -13.79
CA ASN A 118 -15.10 -2.66 -14.88
C ASN A 118 -14.48 -2.76 -16.29
N GLY A 119 -13.37 -3.49 -16.42
CA GLY A 119 -12.64 -3.69 -17.67
C GLY A 119 -11.63 -2.60 -18.02
N ILE A 120 -11.47 -1.58 -17.17
CA ILE A 120 -10.48 -0.52 -17.33
C ILE A 120 -9.31 -0.79 -16.38
N ALA A 121 -8.09 -0.81 -16.91
CA ALA A 121 -6.88 -0.95 -16.12
C ALA A 121 -6.65 0.28 -15.22
N GLN A 122 -6.32 0.04 -13.96
CA GLN A 122 -6.05 1.06 -12.94
C GLN A 122 -4.71 0.76 -12.27
N LEU A 123 -3.80 1.74 -12.31
CA LEU A 123 -2.46 1.64 -11.77
C LEU A 123 -2.47 1.95 -10.27
N LEU A 124 -2.79 0.94 -9.45
CA LEU A 124 -2.84 1.11 -8.00
C LEU A 124 -1.46 1.43 -7.41
N PHE A 125 -0.41 0.77 -7.92
CA PHE A 125 0.98 1.01 -7.60
C PHE A 125 1.74 1.32 -8.87
N ASP A 126 2.43 2.46 -8.92
CA ASP A 126 3.25 2.85 -10.06
C ASP A 126 4.69 2.42 -9.81
N PHE A 127 5.07 1.22 -10.26
CA PHE A 127 6.44 0.71 -10.13
C PHE A 127 7.39 1.30 -11.19
N PRO A 128 8.71 1.38 -10.93
CA PRO A 128 9.34 1.17 -9.63
C PRO A 128 8.91 2.26 -8.64
N LEU A 129 8.79 1.88 -7.36
CA LEU A 129 8.50 2.81 -6.29
C LEU A 129 9.80 3.49 -5.87
N GLU A 130 9.77 4.82 -5.80
CA GLU A 130 10.86 5.66 -5.33
C GLU A 130 10.30 6.75 -4.42
N LYS A 131 11.09 7.20 -3.44
CA LYS A 131 10.66 8.22 -2.47
C LYS A 131 10.18 9.48 -3.20
N ASN A 132 9.02 10.01 -2.77
CA ASN A 132 8.31 11.13 -3.37
C ASN A 132 7.70 10.88 -4.76
N LYS A 133 7.73 9.65 -5.30
CA LYS A 133 6.99 9.32 -6.53
C LYS A 133 5.50 9.57 -6.29
N TYR A 134 4.87 10.25 -7.23
CA TYR A 134 3.46 10.63 -7.17
C TYR A 134 2.71 10.13 -8.40
N TRP A 135 1.52 9.58 -8.19
CA TRP A 135 0.61 9.19 -9.27
C TRP A 135 -0.84 9.35 -8.82
N SER A 136 -1.77 9.14 -9.75
CA SER A 136 -3.20 9.11 -9.47
C SER A 136 -3.89 7.96 -10.16
N PHE A 137 -4.94 7.43 -9.54
CA PHE A 137 -5.72 6.31 -10.07
C PHE A 137 -7.19 6.43 -9.67
N ASN A 138 -8.03 5.60 -10.25
CA ASN A 138 -9.44 5.49 -9.91
C ASN A 138 -9.71 4.13 -9.24
N LEU A 139 -10.59 4.11 -8.24
CA LEU A 139 -10.90 2.88 -7.51
C LEU A 139 -12.29 2.96 -6.86
N TYR A 140 -13.03 1.85 -6.89
CA TYR A 140 -14.40 1.75 -6.40
C TYR A 140 -15.33 2.80 -7.03
N GLY A 141 -15.13 3.10 -8.33
CA GLY A 141 -15.91 4.09 -9.06
C GLY A 141 -15.72 5.54 -8.57
N ARG A 142 -14.65 5.80 -7.80
CA ARG A 142 -14.23 7.15 -7.42
C ARG A 142 -12.97 7.52 -8.19
N ASP A 143 -12.98 8.73 -8.75
CA ASP A 143 -11.87 9.24 -9.53
C ASP A 143 -10.89 10.05 -8.67
N GLY A 144 -9.62 10.09 -9.10
CA GLY A 144 -8.64 11.04 -8.59
C GLY A 144 -8.09 10.71 -7.21
N PHE A 145 -7.92 9.43 -6.88
CA PHE A 145 -7.06 9.08 -5.76
C PHE A 145 -5.65 9.57 -6.07
N ALA A 146 -5.05 10.26 -5.11
CA ALA A 146 -3.68 10.72 -5.18
C ALA A 146 -2.81 9.84 -4.29
N ALA A 147 -1.73 9.32 -4.84
CA ALA A 147 -0.77 8.48 -4.13
C ALA A 147 0.61 9.10 -4.16
N THR A 148 1.35 8.94 -3.06
CA THR A 148 2.76 9.30 -2.98
C THR A 148 3.52 8.28 -2.14
N VAL A 149 4.74 7.96 -2.54
CA VAL A 149 5.67 7.19 -1.72
C VAL A 149 6.27 8.13 -0.68
N VAL A 150 5.83 7.99 0.58
CA VAL A 150 6.33 8.83 1.68
C VAL A 150 7.74 8.40 2.12
N ASP A 151 8.00 7.10 2.16
CA ASP A 151 9.29 6.56 2.55
C ASP A 151 9.52 5.15 1.98
N ILE A 152 10.78 4.74 1.90
CA ILE A 152 11.20 3.38 1.55
C ILE A 152 12.31 3.00 2.53
N GLU A 153 12.05 2.01 3.37
CA GLU A 153 13.06 1.40 4.23
C GLU A 153 13.61 0.16 3.52
N PRO A 154 14.93 0.04 3.29
CA PRO A 154 15.52 -1.20 2.84
C PRO A 154 15.42 -2.25 3.96
N ASP A 155 15.16 -3.50 3.57
CA ASP A 155 15.14 -4.66 4.49
C ASP A 155 16.45 -4.83 5.30
#